data_AF-U2LEZ1-F1
#
_entry.id   AF-U2LEZ1-F1
#
_cell.length_a   1.000
_cell.length_b   1.000
_cell.length_c   1.000
_cell.angle_alpha   90.00
_cell.angle_beta   90.00
_cell.angle_gamma   90.00
#
_symmetry.space_group_name_H-M   'P 1'
#
loop_
_entity.id
_entity.type
_entity.pdbx_description
1 polymer ?
#
loop_
_entity_poly.entity_id
_entity_poly.type
_entity_poly.pdbx_seq_one_letter_code
_entity_poly.pdbx_strand_id
1 'polypeptide(L)'
;MKKRIIYCLVLMLGLFAQEAMALRLRIRVPSGSSDGSTSGYTWIVYIIVGVLIVIGLYQYFLKAKATLRQFGSGLRTDSNSNLSQDQQRKMLLSAIYAENDKCYLNAIKTGLVKDDCAEVLERDWGIYDHSSAIDALDDLKLACTKDYMPNIAEAFKLKEQKAIEQYLNETFVNKNEAKACSKQIERAFKTIGNLVKEGIVRDEADFTRIGGIGFEATRLVFIARMCAEKKYISEEEMWQYVDFVDELVHKSLSSWEDYGKSYIIGYTLWGTDSYSMGQTKKIFNKLISDPKSPWKTFSFAKKA
;
A
#
# COMPACT_ATOMS: atom_id res chain seq x y z
N MET A 1 -22.97 21.20 7.48
CA MET A 1 -21.53 20.88 7.72
C MET A 1 -20.96 21.58 8.96
N LYS A 2 -21.09 22.91 9.15
CA LYS A 2 -20.52 23.60 10.33
C LYS A 2 -21.05 23.13 11.70
N LYS A 3 -22.36 22.86 11.85
CA LYS A 3 -22.95 22.47 13.15
C LYS A 3 -22.43 21.12 13.69
N ARG A 4 -22.27 20.10 12.83
CA ARG A 4 -21.76 18.76 13.24
C ARG A 4 -20.29 18.80 13.71
N ILE A 5 -19.47 19.65 13.09
CA ILE A 5 -18.07 19.85 13.48
C ILE A 5 -17.98 20.54 14.86
N ILE A 6 -18.87 21.51 15.12
CA ILE A 6 -18.95 22.19 16.43
C ILE A 6 -19.40 21.20 17.53
N TYR A 7 -20.37 20.32 17.27
CA TYR A 7 -20.79 19.31 18.25
C TYR A 7 -19.69 18.31 18.58
N CYS A 8 -18.90 17.86 17.59
CA CYS A 8 -17.74 17.00 17.85
C CYS A 8 -16.63 17.72 18.63
N LEU A 9 -16.36 19.00 18.34
CA LEU A 9 -15.38 19.79 19.09
C LEU A 9 -15.81 20.04 20.55
N VAL A 10 -17.09 20.27 20.79
CA VAL A 10 -17.64 20.45 22.15
C VAL A 10 -17.62 19.13 22.94
N LEU A 11 -17.93 18.00 22.30
CA LEU A 11 -17.82 16.67 22.92
C LEU A 11 -16.37 16.31 23.28
N MET A 12 -15.42 16.67 22.40
CA MET A 12 -13.99 16.44 22.64
C MET A 12 -13.45 17.34 23.76
N LEU A 13 -13.84 18.61 23.82
CA LEU A 13 -13.47 19.52 24.92
C LEU A 13 -14.03 19.05 26.28
N GLY A 14 -15.21 18.41 26.31
CA GLY A 14 -15.78 17.80 27.51
C GLY A 14 -14.96 16.61 28.02
N LEU A 15 -14.46 15.76 27.12
CA LEU A 15 -13.63 14.60 27.46
C LEU A 15 -12.22 15.03 27.95
N PHE A 16 -11.62 16.06 27.34
CA PHE A 16 -10.37 16.65 27.81
C PHE A 16 -10.50 17.30 29.20
N ALA A 17 -11.63 17.92 29.51
CA ALA A 17 -11.90 18.47 30.84
C ALA A 17 -12.04 17.36 31.91
N GLN A 18 -12.64 16.22 31.55
CA GLN A 18 -12.75 15.06 32.45
C GLN A 18 -11.40 14.40 32.73
N GLU A 19 -10.52 14.25 31.73
CA GLU A 19 -9.18 13.69 31.94
C GLU A 19 -8.25 14.65 32.71
N ALA A 20 -8.34 15.96 32.47
CA ALA A 20 -7.60 16.96 33.24
C ALA A 20 -8.04 17.02 34.72
N MET A 21 -9.33 16.82 35.00
CA MET A 21 -9.88 16.76 36.36
C MET A 21 -9.49 15.45 37.08
N ALA A 22 -9.42 14.34 36.35
CA ALA A 22 -8.92 13.05 36.86
C ALA A 22 -7.41 13.08 37.16
N LEU A 23 -6.62 13.81 36.38
CA LEU A 23 -5.19 14.02 36.62
C LEU A 23 -4.93 14.88 37.88
N ARG A 24 -5.78 15.90 38.14
CA ARG A 24 -5.73 16.70 39.37
C ARG A 24 -6.05 15.90 40.64
N LEU A 25 -6.92 14.90 40.55
CA LEU A 25 -7.28 14.03 41.70
C LEU A 25 -6.20 13.01 42.07
N ARG A 26 -5.28 12.69 41.16
CA ARG A 26 -4.14 11.78 41.43
C ARG A 26 -2.88 12.48 41.96
N ILE A 27 -2.71 13.78 41.71
CA ILE A 27 -1.61 14.56 42.29
C ILE A 27 -2.08 15.09 43.64
N ARG A 28 -2.11 14.22 44.65
CA ARG A 28 -2.19 14.66 46.05
C ARG A 28 -0.78 15.09 46.45
N VAL A 29 -0.52 16.40 46.40
CA VAL A 29 0.71 16.98 46.93
C VAL A 29 0.75 16.67 48.44
N PRO A 30 1.81 16.04 48.97
CA PRO A 30 1.94 15.84 50.42
C PRO A 30 2.01 17.20 51.11
N SER A 31 1.10 17.46 52.05
CA SER A 31 1.23 18.57 52.98
C SER A 31 2.32 18.22 53.99
N GLY A 32 3.55 18.65 53.72
CA GLY A 32 4.69 18.57 54.63
C GLY A 32 5.36 19.94 54.72
N SER A 33 5.48 20.43 55.95
CA SER A 33 6.00 21.76 56.33
C SER A 33 7.41 22.06 55.83
N SER A 34 7.65 23.35 55.63
CA SER A 34 8.85 24.02 55.14
C SER A 34 10.16 23.58 55.79
N ASP A 35 11.17 23.30 54.94
CA ASP A 35 12.51 23.86 55.12
C ASP A 35 13.24 23.98 53.77
N GLY A 36 14.04 25.05 53.65
CA GLY A 36 14.49 25.64 52.39
C GLY A 36 15.40 24.75 51.53
N SER A 37 14.99 24.56 50.26
CA SER A 37 15.83 24.35 49.06
C SER A 37 15.03 23.87 47.83
N THR A 38 13.69 23.89 47.86
CA THR A 38 12.85 23.27 46.80
C THR A 38 12.48 24.21 45.63
N SER A 39 13.08 25.39 45.53
CA SER A 39 12.78 26.38 44.48
C SER A 39 13.47 26.05 43.14
N GLY A 40 14.66 25.44 43.18
CA GLY A 40 15.48 25.21 41.97
C GLY A 40 15.06 24.03 41.10
N TYR A 41 14.23 23.10 41.59
CA TYR A 41 13.87 21.88 40.85
C TYR A 41 12.43 21.89 40.33
N THR A 42 11.56 22.72 40.92
CA THR A 42 10.15 22.83 40.52
C THR A 42 9.98 23.45 39.13
N TRP A 43 10.76 24.47 38.78
CA TRP A 43 10.74 25.05 37.43
C TRP A 43 11.26 24.07 36.37
N ILE A 44 12.23 23.21 36.71
CA ILE A 44 12.73 22.15 35.83
C ILE A 44 11.62 21.14 35.54
N VAL A 45 10.85 20.73 36.55
CA VAL A 45 9.69 19.84 36.39
C VAL A 45 8.63 20.48 35.49
N TYR A 46 8.32 21.78 35.67
CA TYR A 46 7.37 22.48 34.80
C TYR A 46 7.85 22.58 33.34
N ILE A 47 9.15 22.77 33.11
CA ILE A 47 9.72 22.76 31.76
C ILE A 47 9.62 21.37 31.13
N ILE A 48 9.97 20.31 31.87
CA ILE A 48 9.87 18.92 31.36
C ILE A 48 8.43 18.58 31.00
N VAL A 49 7.47 18.91 31.88
CA VAL A 49 6.04 18.71 31.62
C VAL A 49 5.59 19.53 30.42
N GLY A 50 6.03 20.79 30.29
CA GLY A 50 5.75 21.64 29.14
C GLY A 50 6.28 21.05 27.82
N VAL A 51 7.52 20.54 27.82
CA VAL A 51 8.14 19.88 26.66
C VAL A 51 7.38 18.61 26.28
N LEU A 52 7.00 17.77 27.25
CA LEU A 52 6.22 16.56 26.99
C LEU A 52 4.83 16.87 26.41
N ILE A 53 4.17 17.93 26.89
CA ILE A 53 2.90 18.41 26.33
C ILE A 53 3.10 18.88 24.89
N VAL A 54 4.15 19.65 24.60
CA VAL A 54 4.44 20.12 23.23
C VAL A 54 4.76 18.96 22.29
N ILE A 55 5.53 17.97 22.75
CA ILE A 55 5.81 16.74 21.98
C ILE A 55 4.51 15.97 21.72
N GLY A 56 3.66 15.80 22.74
CA GLY A 56 2.38 15.12 22.61
C GLY A 56 1.43 15.84 21.65
N LEU A 57 1.32 17.17 21.74
CA LEU A 57 0.55 18.00 20.82
C LEU A 57 1.10 17.95 19.39
N TYR A 58 2.44 17.91 19.23
CA TYR A 58 3.08 17.77 17.93
C TYR A 58 2.80 16.40 17.30
N GLN A 59 2.93 15.31 18.06
CA GLN A 59 2.58 13.97 17.59
C GLN A 59 1.09 13.86 17.26
N TYR A 60 0.22 14.45 18.07
CA TYR A 60 -1.21 14.52 17.81
C TYR A 60 -1.51 15.33 16.54
N PHE A 61 -0.85 16.47 16.34
CA PHE A 61 -0.98 17.27 15.11
C PHE A 61 -0.52 16.50 13.88
N LEU A 62 0.58 15.74 13.96
CA LEU A 62 1.03 14.85 12.89
C LEU A 62 0.00 13.76 12.58
N LYS A 63 -0.58 13.12 13.60
CA LYS A 63 -1.65 12.12 13.44
C LYS A 63 -2.95 12.72 12.90
N ALA A 64 -3.34 13.90 13.37
CA ALA A 64 -4.50 14.63 12.84
C ALA A 64 -4.29 15.03 11.38
N LYS A 65 -3.08 15.49 11.02
CA LYS A 65 -2.68 15.73 9.63
C LYS A 65 -2.71 14.43 8.83
N ALA A 66 -2.26 13.32 9.41
CA ALA A 66 -2.32 12.00 8.79
C ALA A 66 -3.75 11.56 8.45
N THR A 67 -4.68 11.72 9.38
CA THR A 67 -6.11 11.45 9.18
C THR A 67 -6.72 12.43 8.17
N LEU A 68 -6.35 13.71 8.19
CA LEU A 68 -6.76 14.70 7.19
C LEU A 68 -6.26 14.36 5.77
N ARG A 69 -5.09 13.70 5.61
CA ARG A 69 -4.59 13.22 4.31
C ARG A 69 -5.56 12.27 3.63
N GLN A 70 -6.27 11.42 4.40
CA GLN A 70 -7.24 10.48 3.86
C GLN A 70 -8.49 11.16 3.27
N PHE A 71 -8.76 12.41 3.63
CA PHE A 71 -9.86 13.21 3.09
C PHE A 71 -9.47 14.06 1.86
N GLY A 72 -8.19 14.07 1.48
CA GLY A 72 -7.72 14.75 0.26
C GLY A 72 -8.12 13.99 -1.00
N SER A 73 -8.80 14.67 -1.92
CA SER A 73 -9.30 14.05 -3.16
C SER A 73 -8.27 13.99 -4.30
N GLY A 74 -7.15 14.71 -4.22
CA GLY A 74 -6.15 14.82 -5.29
C GLY A 74 -5.13 13.67 -5.32
N LEU A 75 -4.71 13.26 -6.51
CA LEU A 75 -3.51 12.41 -6.69
C LEU A 75 -2.28 13.19 -6.21
N ARG A 76 -1.40 12.55 -5.44
CA ARG A 76 -0.26 13.21 -4.83
C ARG A 76 1.01 12.97 -5.62
N THR A 77 1.57 14.04 -6.17
CA THR A 77 2.91 14.04 -6.74
C THR A 77 3.83 14.93 -5.92
N ASP A 78 5.11 14.57 -5.91
CA ASP A 78 6.17 15.43 -5.39
C ASP A 78 6.70 16.30 -6.55
N SER A 79 6.45 17.60 -6.46
CA SER A 79 6.95 18.58 -7.44
C SER A 79 8.46 18.75 -7.40
N ASN A 80 9.10 18.33 -6.30
CA ASN A 80 10.53 18.46 -6.06
C ASN A 80 11.24 17.10 -6.15
N SER A 81 10.67 16.16 -6.91
CA SER A 81 11.29 14.84 -7.10
C SER A 81 12.59 15.00 -7.89
N ASN A 82 13.68 14.48 -7.35
CA ASN A 82 15.00 14.46 -8.02
C ASN A 82 15.16 13.26 -8.97
N LEU A 83 14.12 12.44 -9.11
CA LEU A 83 14.14 11.27 -9.97
C LEU A 83 14.09 11.67 -11.45
N SER A 84 14.83 10.94 -12.28
CA SER A 84 14.72 11.04 -13.74
C SER A 84 13.29 10.72 -14.22
N GLN A 85 12.94 11.09 -15.45
CA GLN A 85 11.61 10.78 -15.97
C GLN A 85 11.31 9.27 -16.01
N ASP A 86 12.33 8.45 -16.30
CA ASP A 86 12.18 6.99 -16.28
C ASP A 86 12.03 6.44 -14.87
N GLN A 87 12.80 6.95 -13.91
CA GLN A 87 12.65 6.58 -12.50
C GLN A 87 11.26 6.96 -11.96
N GLN A 88 10.75 8.15 -12.33
CA GLN A 88 9.39 8.55 -11.98
C GLN A 88 8.34 7.61 -12.61
N ARG A 89 8.51 7.25 -13.89
CA ARG A 89 7.66 6.26 -14.57
C ARG A 89 7.67 4.92 -13.82
N LYS A 90 8.85 4.41 -13.44
CA LYS A 90 8.98 3.16 -12.69
C LYS A 90 8.32 3.21 -11.32
N MET A 91 8.40 4.34 -10.60
CA MET A 91 7.68 4.53 -9.34
C MET A 91 6.15 4.40 -9.50
N LEU A 92 5.62 4.77 -10.67
CA LEU A 92 4.18 4.64 -10.96
C LEU A 92 3.69 3.20 -11.10
N LEU A 93 4.58 2.21 -11.18
CA LEU A 93 4.21 0.80 -11.02
C LEU A 93 3.61 0.56 -9.61
N SER A 94 4.00 1.34 -8.60
CA SER A 94 3.39 1.27 -7.26
C SER A 94 2.10 2.09 -7.10
N ALA A 95 1.61 2.77 -8.15
CA ALA A 95 0.64 3.86 -8.01
C ALA A 95 -0.70 3.45 -7.38
N ILE A 96 -1.21 2.25 -7.66
CA ILE A 96 -2.49 1.80 -7.10
C ILE A 96 -2.38 1.65 -5.57
N TYR A 97 -1.32 1.00 -5.10
CA TYR A 97 -1.07 0.82 -3.66
C TYR A 97 -0.72 2.16 -3.00
N ALA A 98 0.12 2.97 -3.64
CA ALA A 98 0.46 4.30 -3.16
C ALA A 98 -0.77 5.22 -3.02
N GLU A 99 -1.72 5.19 -3.94
CA GLU A 99 -2.94 6.00 -3.86
C GLU A 99 -3.93 5.47 -2.79
N ASN A 100 -3.91 4.17 -2.51
CA ASN A 100 -4.67 3.58 -1.39
C ASN A 100 -4.24 4.21 -0.06
N ASP A 101 -2.93 4.35 0.14
CA ASP A 101 -2.35 4.92 1.37
C ASP A 101 -2.10 6.43 1.27
N LYS A 102 -2.59 7.07 0.19
CA LYS A 102 -2.40 8.50 -0.11
C LYS A 102 -0.94 8.94 -0.04
N CYS A 103 -0.04 8.12 -0.55
CA CYS A 103 1.38 8.42 -0.68
C CYS A 103 1.68 9.24 -1.95
N TYR A 104 2.90 9.78 -2.05
CA TYR A 104 3.39 10.29 -3.33
C TYR A 104 3.52 9.16 -4.36
N LEU A 105 3.19 9.49 -5.62
CA LEU A 105 3.16 8.54 -6.73
C LEU A 105 4.48 8.49 -7.52
N ASN A 106 5.20 9.62 -7.62
CA ASN A 106 6.36 9.82 -8.50
C ASN A 106 7.69 10.01 -7.73
N ALA A 107 7.79 9.53 -6.50
CA ALA A 107 8.98 9.69 -5.66
C ALA A 107 9.19 8.46 -4.77
N ILE A 108 10.43 8.23 -4.35
CA ILE A 108 10.78 7.18 -3.39
C ILE A 108 10.13 7.46 -2.04
N LYS A 109 10.23 8.72 -1.55
CA LYS A 109 9.59 9.13 -0.30
C LYS A 109 8.07 8.99 -0.43
N THR A 110 7.47 8.24 0.48
CA THR A 110 6.02 8.01 0.53
C THR A 110 5.26 9.26 0.94
N GLY A 111 5.87 10.12 1.76
CA GLY A 111 5.18 11.25 2.39
C GLY A 111 4.22 10.83 3.53
N LEU A 112 4.36 9.59 4.01
CA LEU A 112 3.81 9.11 5.27
C LEU A 112 4.59 9.73 6.45
N VAL A 113 4.03 9.67 7.67
CA VAL A 113 4.86 10.01 8.84
C VAL A 113 5.87 8.87 9.02
N LYS A 114 7.12 9.17 9.40
CA LYS A 114 8.20 8.16 9.46
C LYS A 114 7.86 6.92 10.29
N ASP A 115 7.06 7.10 11.33
CA ASP A 115 6.62 6.04 12.23
C ASP A 115 5.56 5.16 11.57
N ASP A 116 4.64 5.74 10.79
CA ASP A 116 3.62 5.00 10.01
C ASP A 116 4.28 3.99 9.03
N CYS A 117 5.37 4.40 8.37
CA CYS A 117 6.08 3.56 7.40
C CYS A 117 6.78 2.36 8.06
N ALA A 118 7.45 2.58 9.21
CA ALA A 118 8.06 1.49 9.97
C ALA A 118 7.02 0.53 10.53
N GLU A 119 5.93 1.06 11.09
CA GLU A 119 4.86 0.25 11.67
C GLU A 119 4.21 -0.66 10.62
N VAL A 120 3.96 -0.15 9.41
CA VAL A 120 3.39 -0.96 8.30
C VAL A 120 4.38 -2.05 7.86
N LEU A 121 5.66 -1.73 7.69
CA LEU A 121 6.68 -2.71 7.31
C LEU A 121 6.81 -3.82 8.37
N GLU A 122 6.87 -3.47 9.64
CA GLU A 122 7.01 -4.45 10.72
C GLU A 122 5.74 -5.28 10.89
N ARG A 123 4.57 -4.64 11.00
CA ARG A 123 3.30 -5.31 11.31
C ARG A 123 2.78 -6.18 10.15
N ASP A 124 2.81 -5.64 8.94
CA ASP A 124 2.13 -6.27 7.80
C ASP A 124 3.09 -7.13 6.96
N TRP A 125 4.40 -6.90 7.08
CA TRP A 125 5.43 -7.57 6.28
C TRP A 125 6.55 -8.23 7.08
N GLY A 126 6.62 -8.00 8.40
CA GLY A 126 7.69 -8.55 9.23
C GLY A 126 9.07 -7.95 8.93
N ILE A 127 9.12 -6.73 8.38
CA ILE A 127 10.37 -6.06 7.97
C ILE A 127 10.76 -5.00 8.99
N TYR A 128 11.95 -5.14 9.57
CA TYR A 128 12.48 -4.20 10.58
C TYR A 128 13.98 -3.89 10.42
N ASP A 129 14.67 -4.59 9.52
CA ASP A 129 16.09 -4.41 9.21
C ASP A 129 16.43 -4.81 7.75
N HIS A 130 17.72 -4.77 7.39
CA HIS A 130 18.19 -5.14 6.05
C HIS A 130 17.91 -6.61 5.71
N SER A 131 18.20 -7.55 6.61
CA SER A 131 18.02 -8.99 6.34
C SER A 131 16.56 -9.33 6.09
N SER A 132 15.65 -8.89 6.97
CA SER A 132 14.20 -9.10 6.82
C SER A 132 13.64 -8.42 5.57
N ALA A 133 14.19 -7.27 5.18
CA ALA A 133 13.83 -6.60 3.94
C ALA A 133 14.23 -7.42 2.70
N ILE A 134 15.46 -7.94 2.65
CA ILE A 134 15.93 -8.77 1.52
C ILE A 134 15.07 -10.04 1.40
N ASP A 135 14.83 -10.75 2.50
CA ASP A 135 14.01 -11.98 2.49
C ASP A 135 12.60 -11.70 1.93
N ALA A 136 11.93 -10.66 2.42
CA ALA A 136 10.58 -10.32 1.97
C ALA A 136 10.53 -9.84 0.50
N LEU A 137 11.54 -9.08 0.06
CA LEU A 137 11.61 -8.59 -1.31
C LEU A 137 11.96 -9.71 -2.31
N ASP A 138 12.80 -10.67 -1.92
CA ASP A 138 13.11 -11.85 -2.73
C ASP A 138 11.90 -12.79 -2.85
N ASP A 139 11.11 -12.95 -1.79
CA ASP A 139 9.83 -13.67 -1.84
C ASP A 139 8.84 -13.01 -2.80
N LEU A 140 8.71 -11.68 -2.77
CA LEU A 140 7.89 -10.93 -3.72
C LEU A 140 8.41 -11.02 -5.15
N LYS A 141 9.73 -10.96 -5.33
CA LYS A 141 10.39 -11.12 -6.63
C LYS A 141 10.12 -12.51 -7.22
N LEU A 142 10.21 -13.55 -6.39
CA LEU A 142 9.85 -14.92 -6.78
C LEU A 142 8.36 -15.02 -7.11
N ALA A 143 7.48 -14.39 -6.33
CA ALA A 143 6.05 -14.34 -6.62
C ALA A 143 5.75 -13.72 -7.99
N CYS A 144 6.49 -12.67 -8.39
CA CYS A 144 6.35 -12.06 -9.71
C CYS A 144 6.67 -13.04 -10.86
N THR A 145 7.52 -14.05 -10.64
CA THR A 145 7.87 -15.07 -11.65
C THR A 145 6.89 -16.24 -11.72
N LYS A 146 6.00 -16.37 -10.74
CA LYS A 146 5.00 -17.45 -10.71
C LYS A 146 3.82 -17.07 -11.59
N ASP A 147 3.76 -17.65 -12.78
CA ASP A 147 2.68 -17.42 -13.73
C ASP A 147 1.83 -18.69 -13.93
N TYR A 148 0.57 -18.63 -13.52
CA TYR A 148 -0.42 -19.67 -13.75
C TYR A 148 -1.41 -19.30 -14.88
N MET A 149 -1.21 -18.18 -15.59
CA MET A 149 -2.10 -17.78 -16.69
C MET A 149 -2.24 -18.82 -17.79
N PRO A 150 -1.16 -19.51 -18.24
CA PRO A 150 -1.31 -20.57 -19.25
C PRO A 150 -2.28 -21.68 -18.79
N ASN A 151 -2.21 -22.03 -17.51
CA ASN A 151 -3.03 -23.09 -16.93
C ASN A 151 -4.48 -22.64 -16.70
N ILE A 152 -4.68 -21.37 -16.37
CA ILE A 152 -6.02 -20.76 -16.29
C ILE A 152 -6.64 -20.66 -17.67
N ALA A 153 -5.87 -20.30 -18.70
CA ALA A 153 -6.33 -20.30 -20.08
C ALA A 153 -6.76 -21.69 -20.54
N GLU A 154 -5.99 -22.73 -20.19
CA GLU A 154 -6.36 -24.11 -20.51
C GLU A 154 -7.59 -24.56 -19.73
N ALA A 155 -7.68 -24.24 -18.44
CA ALA A 155 -8.85 -24.55 -17.62
C ALA A 155 -10.13 -23.89 -18.17
N PHE A 156 -10.04 -22.64 -18.66
CA PHE A 156 -11.14 -21.97 -19.34
C PHE A 156 -11.58 -22.71 -20.62
N LYS A 157 -10.72 -23.41 -21.34
CA LYS A 157 -11.13 -24.25 -22.48
C LYS A 157 -11.81 -25.53 -22.02
N LEU A 158 -11.25 -26.17 -20.99
CA LEU A 158 -11.75 -27.44 -20.46
C LEU A 158 -13.15 -27.32 -19.85
N LYS A 159 -13.42 -26.22 -19.12
CA LYS A 159 -14.67 -25.89 -18.39
C LYS A 159 -15.07 -26.87 -17.28
N GLU A 160 -14.90 -28.16 -17.50
CA GLU A 160 -15.32 -29.24 -16.62
C GLU A 160 -14.29 -29.53 -15.52
N GLN A 161 -14.75 -29.56 -14.27
CA GLN A 161 -13.91 -29.72 -13.08
C GLN A 161 -13.05 -30.99 -13.15
N LYS A 162 -13.62 -32.12 -13.57
CA LYS A 162 -12.89 -33.40 -13.67
C LYS A 162 -11.76 -33.34 -14.71
N ALA A 163 -11.97 -32.66 -15.83
CA ALA A 163 -10.96 -32.49 -16.87
C ALA A 163 -9.83 -31.56 -16.39
N ILE A 164 -10.18 -30.49 -15.68
CA ILE A 164 -9.21 -29.58 -15.04
C ILE A 164 -8.36 -30.31 -14.02
N GLU A 165 -8.96 -31.14 -13.17
CA GLU A 165 -8.23 -31.93 -12.16
C GLU A 165 -7.26 -32.93 -12.82
N GLN A 166 -7.68 -33.61 -13.87
CA GLN A 166 -6.81 -34.49 -14.64
C GLN A 166 -5.63 -33.72 -15.25
N TYR A 167 -5.91 -32.60 -15.92
CA TYR A 167 -4.89 -31.73 -16.51
C TYR A 167 -3.87 -31.26 -15.47
N LEU A 168 -4.30 -30.83 -14.28
CA LEU A 168 -3.39 -30.40 -13.22
C LEU A 168 -2.52 -31.54 -12.68
N ASN A 169 -3.07 -32.75 -12.53
CA ASN A 169 -2.33 -33.92 -12.09
C ASN A 169 -1.27 -34.37 -13.12
N GLU A 170 -1.53 -34.17 -14.40
CA GLU A 170 -0.60 -34.47 -15.49
C GLU A 170 0.47 -33.37 -15.65
N THR A 171 0.11 -32.11 -15.37
CA THR A 171 0.99 -30.94 -15.55
C THR A 171 1.98 -30.75 -14.40
N PHE A 172 1.55 -30.99 -13.17
CA PHE A 172 2.35 -30.67 -11.97
C PHE A 172 2.87 -31.91 -11.26
N VAL A 173 4.19 -32.00 -11.12
CA VAL A 173 4.82 -33.01 -10.25
C VAL A 173 4.62 -32.64 -8.77
N ASN A 174 4.72 -31.35 -8.43
CA ASN A 174 4.58 -30.85 -7.07
C ASN A 174 3.09 -30.62 -6.72
N LYS A 175 2.56 -31.42 -5.79
CA LYS A 175 1.16 -31.32 -5.34
C LYS A 175 0.80 -29.96 -4.73
N ASN A 176 1.75 -29.27 -4.09
CA ASN A 176 1.50 -27.95 -3.50
C ASN A 176 1.32 -26.89 -4.58
N GLU A 177 2.10 -26.96 -5.66
CA GLU A 177 1.96 -26.07 -6.81
C GLU A 177 0.66 -26.36 -7.58
N ALA A 178 0.32 -27.64 -7.78
CA ALA A 178 -0.95 -28.05 -8.36
C ALA A 178 -2.14 -27.45 -7.58
N LYS A 179 -2.09 -27.52 -6.24
CA LYS A 179 -3.11 -26.95 -5.35
C LYS A 179 -3.16 -25.42 -5.43
N ALA A 180 -2.00 -24.76 -5.47
CA ALA A 180 -1.95 -23.30 -5.62
C ALA A 180 -2.55 -22.85 -6.96
N CYS A 181 -2.21 -23.54 -8.06
CA CYS A 181 -2.77 -23.30 -9.39
C CYS A 181 -4.29 -23.56 -9.41
N SER A 182 -4.75 -24.69 -8.87
CA SER A 182 -6.17 -25.03 -8.74
C SER A 182 -6.97 -23.93 -8.04
N LYS A 183 -6.46 -23.40 -6.94
CA LYS A 183 -7.09 -22.29 -6.20
C LYS A 183 -7.20 -21.02 -7.04
N GLN A 184 -6.19 -20.70 -7.85
CA GLN A 184 -6.26 -19.55 -8.75
C GLN A 184 -7.26 -19.78 -9.89
N ILE A 185 -7.34 -21.00 -10.43
CA ILE A 185 -8.36 -21.39 -11.43
C ILE A 185 -9.77 -21.21 -10.87
N GLU A 186 -10.05 -21.72 -9.66
CA GLU A 186 -11.35 -21.55 -8.98
C GLU A 186 -11.72 -20.06 -8.87
N ARG A 187 -10.77 -19.23 -8.44
CA ARG A 187 -10.96 -17.77 -8.32
C ARG A 187 -11.16 -17.11 -9.68
N ALA A 188 -10.47 -17.56 -10.72
CA ALA A 188 -10.65 -17.06 -12.09
C ALA A 188 -12.08 -17.32 -12.57
N PHE A 189 -12.57 -18.55 -12.48
CA PHE A 189 -13.97 -18.91 -12.81
C PHE A 189 -14.99 -18.13 -11.99
N LYS A 190 -14.74 -17.94 -10.69
CA LYS A 190 -15.64 -17.18 -9.82
C LYS A 190 -15.72 -15.70 -10.18
N THR A 191 -14.65 -15.11 -10.69
CA THR A 191 -14.52 -13.65 -10.84
C THR A 191 -14.65 -13.15 -12.28
N ILE A 192 -14.37 -13.99 -13.28
CA ILE A 192 -14.38 -13.58 -14.69
C ILE A 192 -15.69 -12.90 -15.12
N GLY A 193 -16.85 -13.46 -14.76
CA GLY A 193 -18.15 -12.88 -15.12
C GLY A 193 -18.35 -11.47 -14.55
N ASN A 194 -17.90 -11.23 -13.31
CA ASN A 194 -17.94 -9.89 -12.72
C ASN A 194 -16.96 -8.95 -13.39
N LEU A 195 -15.74 -9.40 -13.71
CA LEU A 195 -14.74 -8.57 -14.39
C LEU A 195 -15.19 -8.16 -15.80
N VAL A 196 -15.90 -9.04 -16.52
CA VAL A 196 -16.55 -8.71 -17.80
C VAL A 196 -17.65 -7.68 -17.61
N LYS A 197 -18.56 -7.91 -16.67
CA LYS A 197 -19.66 -6.98 -16.36
C LYS A 197 -19.16 -5.59 -15.97
N GLU A 198 -18.07 -5.53 -15.22
CA GLU A 198 -17.45 -4.29 -14.74
C GLU A 198 -16.57 -3.61 -15.80
N GLY A 199 -16.42 -4.19 -16.99
CA GLY A 199 -15.63 -3.65 -18.10
C GLY A 199 -14.12 -3.71 -17.90
N ILE A 200 -13.64 -4.56 -16.97
CA ILE A 200 -12.20 -4.73 -16.73
C ILE A 200 -11.56 -5.54 -17.86
N VAL A 201 -12.24 -6.61 -18.29
CA VAL A 201 -11.81 -7.47 -19.40
C VAL A 201 -12.98 -7.69 -20.35
N ARG A 202 -12.71 -7.97 -21.63
CA ARG A 202 -13.79 -8.28 -22.60
C ARG A 202 -14.33 -9.69 -22.43
N ASP A 203 -13.44 -10.65 -22.22
CA ASP A 203 -13.70 -12.09 -22.19
C ASP A 203 -12.53 -12.84 -21.51
N GLU A 204 -12.59 -14.17 -21.52
CA GLU A 204 -11.54 -15.06 -20.97
C GLU A 204 -10.19 -14.93 -21.71
N ALA A 205 -10.21 -14.63 -23.02
CA ALA A 205 -8.99 -14.44 -23.80
C ALA A 205 -8.30 -13.11 -23.44
N ASP A 206 -9.06 -12.05 -23.22
CA ASP A 206 -8.54 -10.76 -22.76
C ASP A 206 -8.04 -10.85 -21.30
N PHE A 207 -8.74 -11.60 -20.44
CA PHE A 207 -8.27 -11.89 -19.07
C PHE A 207 -6.91 -12.57 -19.06
N THR A 208 -6.75 -13.61 -19.87
CA THR A 208 -5.51 -14.41 -19.93
C THR A 208 -4.38 -13.66 -20.62
N ARG A 209 -4.67 -12.87 -21.66
CA ARG A 209 -3.70 -11.97 -22.32
C ARG A 209 -3.12 -10.94 -21.35
N ILE A 210 -3.97 -10.29 -20.55
CA ILE A 210 -3.54 -9.25 -19.60
C ILE A 210 -2.80 -9.91 -18.42
N GLY A 211 -3.36 -10.98 -17.87
CA GLY A 211 -2.78 -11.69 -16.73
C GLY A 211 -2.72 -10.87 -15.43
N GLY A 212 -2.18 -11.46 -14.37
CA GLY A 212 -2.24 -10.91 -13.01
C GLY A 212 -0.95 -10.23 -12.50
N ILE A 213 0.08 -10.08 -13.32
CA ILE A 213 1.41 -9.63 -12.89
C ILE A 213 1.41 -8.25 -12.21
N GLY A 214 0.52 -7.34 -12.63
CA GLY A 214 0.43 -6.00 -12.08
C GLY A 214 0.28 -5.98 -10.56
N PHE A 215 -0.40 -6.97 -9.97
CA PHE A 215 -0.62 -7.04 -8.53
C PHE A 215 0.69 -7.25 -7.75
N GLU A 216 1.44 -8.30 -8.07
CA GLU A 216 2.71 -8.58 -7.39
C GLU A 216 3.76 -7.52 -7.72
N ALA A 217 3.77 -7.01 -8.96
CA ALA A 217 4.67 -5.94 -9.35
C ALA A 217 4.45 -4.65 -8.55
N THR A 218 3.19 -4.25 -8.38
CA THR A 218 2.85 -3.09 -7.54
C THR A 218 3.33 -3.29 -6.11
N ARG A 219 3.12 -4.48 -5.51
CA ARG A 219 3.58 -4.79 -4.15
C ARG A 219 5.09 -4.72 -4.03
N LEU A 220 5.83 -5.34 -4.95
CA LEU A 220 7.30 -5.32 -4.93
C LEU A 220 7.85 -3.90 -4.98
N VAL A 221 7.39 -3.07 -5.92
CA VAL A 221 7.86 -1.67 -6.03
C VAL A 221 7.47 -0.86 -4.79
N PHE A 222 6.26 -1.04 -4.27
CA PHE A 222 5.79 -0.31 -3.11
C PHE A 222 6.56 -0.67 -1.83
N ILE A 223 6.87 -1.94 -1.61
CA ILE A 223 7.62 -2.37 -0.42
C ILE A 223 9.10 -2.02 -0.55
N ALA A 224 9.70 -2.22 -1.73
CA ALA A 224 11.10 -1.85 -1.96
C ALA A 224 11.34 -0.36 -1.71
N ARG A 225 10.44 0.52 -2.17
CA ARG A 225 10.56 1.98 -1.94
C ARG A 225 10.42 2.34 -0.45
N MET A 226 9.57 1.65 0.30
CA MET A 226 9.41 1.86 1.75
C MET A 226 10.67 1.43 2.50
N CYS A 227 11.25 0.27 2.16
CA CYS A 227 12.52 -0.20 2.71
C CYS A 227 13.66 0.79 2.45
N ALA A 228 13.73 1.36 1.23
CA ALA A 228 14.70 2.39 0.89
C ALA A 228 14.49 3.69 1.69
N GLU A 229 13.23 4.15 1.84
CA GLU A 229 12.92 5.34 2.66
C GLU A 229 13.32 5.15 4.13
N LYS A 230 13.19 3.92 4.66
CA LYS A 230 13.64 3.55 6.01
C LYS A 230 15.13 3.25 6.11
N LYS A 231 15.86 3.25 4.99
CA LYS A 231 17.28 2.86 4.90
C LYS A 231 17.55 1.44 5.38
N TYR A 232 16.55 0.56 5.27
CA TYR A 232 16.75 -0.88 5.44
C TYR A 232 17.49 -1.48 4.25
N ILE A 233 17.31 -0.89 3.07
CA ILE A 233 18.13 -1.16 1.88
C ILE A 233 18.64 0.17 1.31
N SER A 234 19.69 0.08 0.51
CA SER A 234 20.19 1.19 -0.31
C SER A 234 19.23 1.55 -1.46
N GLU A 235 19.41 2.72 -2.04
CA GLU A 235 18.64 3.11 -3.23
C GLU A 235 19.02 2.23 -4.43
N GLU A 236 20.29 1.82 -4.53
CA GLU A 236 20.80 0.92 -5.55
C GLU A 236 20.12 -0.46 -5.49
N GLU A 237 20.01 -1.06 -4.30
CA GLU A 237 19.29 -2.34 -4.12
C GLU A 237 17.81 -2.21 -4.49
N MET A 238 17.16 -1.11 -4.08
CA MET A 238 15.76 -0.86 -4.44
C MET A 238 15.56 -0.80 -5.95
N TRP A 239 16.43 -0.09 -6.68
CA TRP A 239 16.35 0.00 -8.14
C TRP A 239 16.53 -1.36 -8.82
N GLN A 240 17.33 -2.28 -8.27
CA GLN A 240 17.44 -3.64 -8.82
C GLN A 240 16.11 -4.40 -8.82
N TYR A 241 15.32 -4.29 -7.75
CA TYR A 241 13.98 -4.89 -7.68
C TYR A 241 12.98 -4.20 -8.61
N VAL A 242 13.03 -2.87 -8.68
CA VAL A 242 12.14 -2.08 -9.53
C VAL A 242 12.43 -2.33 -11.01
N ASP A 243 13.70 -2.35 -11.41
CA ASP A 243 14.12 -2.63 -12.79
C ASP A 243 13.78 -4.06 -13.20
N PHE A 244 13.96 -5.03 -12.29
CA PHE A 244 13.54 -6.41 -12.53
C PHE A 244 12.05 -6.49 -12.90
N VAL A 245 11.19 -5.82 -12.13
CA VAL A 245 9.75 -5.90 -12.39
C VAL A 245 9.34 -5.05 -13.58
N ASP A 246 10.03 -3.93 -13.82
CA ASP A 246 9.83 -3.12 -15.02
C ASP A 246 10.13 -3.91 -16.29
N GLU A 247 11.21 -4.71 -16.32
CA GLU A 247 11.44 -5.67 -17.40
C GLU A 247 10.33 -6.70 -17.52
N LEU A 248 9.85 -7.24 -16.41
CA LEU A 248 8.87 -8.32 -16.43
C LEU A 248 7.49 -7.86 -16.92
N VAL A 249 6.99 -6.71 -16.44
CA VAL A 249 5.66 -6.19 -16.81
C VAL A 249 5.59 -5.78 -18.29
N HIS A 250 6.71 -5.33 -18.87
CA HIS A 250 6.77 -4.94 -20.28
C HIS A 250 6.82 -6.12 -21.25
N LYS A 251 6.98 -7.37 -20.75
CA LYS A 251 6.88 -8.56 -21.61
C LYS A 251 5.46 -8.85 -22.07
N SER A 252 4.45 -8.49 -21.27
CA SER A 252 3.05 -8.83 -21.52
C SER A 252 2.10 -7.64 -21.58
N LEU A 253 2.47 -6.50 -21.01
CA LEU A 253 1.61 -5.32 -20.91
C LEU A 253 2.09 -4.20 -21.84
N SER A 254 1.15 -3.42 -22.36
CA SER A 254 1.41 -2.40 -23.39
C SER A 254 1.06 -0.97 -22.97
N SER A 255 0.33 -0.80 -21.86
CA SER A 255 -0.17 0.50 -21.42
C SER A 255 -0.43 0.54 -19.91
N TRP A 256 -0.58 1.75 -19.37
CA TRP A 256 -1.05 1.94 -17.99
C TRP A 256 -2.45 1.35 -17.75
N GLU A 257 -3.30 1.32 -18.77
CA GLU A 257 -4.62 0.70 -18.68
C GLU A 257 -4.51 -0.82 -18.51
N ASP A 258 -3.69 -1.47 -19.35
CA ASP A 258 -3.38 -2.90 -19.22
C ASP A 258 -2.73 -3.19 -17.85
N TYR A 259 -1.83 -2.32 -17.37
CA TYR A 259 -1.22 -2.45 -16.04
C TYR A 259 -2.25 -2.41 -14.90
N GLY A 260 -3.16 -1.42 -14.92
CA GLY A 260 -4.20 -1.32 -13.91
C GLY A 260 -5.21 -2.47 -13.95
N LYS A 261 -5.57 -2.96 -15.14
CA LYS A 261 -6.38 -4.18 -15.31
C LYS A 261 -5.65 -5.40 -14.78
N SER A 262 -4.35 -5.52 -15.06
CA SER A 262 -3.52 -6.62 -14.57
C SER A 262 -3.44 -6.65 -13.04
N TYR A 263 -3.34 -5.49 -12.39
CA TYR A 263 -3.45 -5.39 -10.93
C TYR A 263 -4.78 -5.94 -10.42
N ILE A 264 -5.90 -5.54 -11.03
CA ILE A 264 -7.23 -6.00 -10.63
C ILE A 264 -7.36 -7.51 -10.78
N ILE A 265 -6.90 -8.07 -11.91
CA ILE A 265 -6.88 -9.52 -12.17
C ILE A 265 -6.03 -10.25 -11.12
N GLY A 266 -4.81 -9.78 -10.87
CA GLY A 266 -3.94 -10.40 -9.86
C GLY A 266 -4.56 -10.34 -8.46
N TYR A 267 -5.23 -9.23 -8.11
CA TYR A 267 -5.84 -9.08 -6.80
C TYR A 267 -7.06 -10.01 -6.61
N THR A 268 -7.85 -10.27 -7.66
CA THR A 268 -8.92 -11.28 -7.60
C THR A 268 -8.37 -12.69 -7.48
N LEU A 269 -7.30 -13.01 -8.21
CA LEU A 269 -6.62 -14.32 -8.13
C LEU A 269 -5.94 -14.53 -6.77
N TRP A 270 -5.49 -13.46 -6.11
CA TRP A 270 -5.01 -13.48 -4.74
C TRP A 270 -6.13 -13.71 -3.71
N GLY A 271 -7.36 -13.35 -4.07
CA GLY A 271 -8.58 -13.67 -3.30
C GLY A 271 -9.20 -12.48 -2.57
N THR A 272 -9.07 -11.28 -3.12
CA THR A 272 -9.71 -10.07 -2.58
C THR A 272 -11.23 -10.17 -2.49
N ASP A 273 -11.82 -9.43 -1.55
CA ASP A 273 -13.26 -9.27 -1.41
C ASP A 273 -13.83 -8.20 -2.37
N SER A 274 -15.15 -8.15 -2.50
CA SER A 274 -15.84 -7.24 -3.43
C SER A 274 -15.72 -5.76 -3.03
N TYR A 275 -15.63 -5.45 -1.75
CA TYR A 275 -15.47 -4.08 -1.25
C TYR A 275 -14.08 -3.55 -1.61
N SER A 276 -13.04 -4.32 -1.29
CA SER A 276 -11.64 -4.03 -1.60
C SER A 276 -11.41 -3.90 -3.11
N MET A 277 -12.08 -4.75 -3.90
CA MET A 277 -12.10 -4.62 -5.36
C MET A 277 -12.76 -3.32 -5.82
N GLY A 278 -13.92 -2.96 -5.27
CA GLY A 278 -14.62 -1.71 -5.59
C GLY A 278 -13.77 -0.47 -5.29
N GLN A 279 -13.00 -0.49 -4.20
CA GLN A 279 -12.07 0.59 -3.84
C GLN A 279 -10.90 0.66 -4.82
N THR A 280 -10.29 -0.48 -5.15
CA THR A 280 -9.24 -0.57 -6.17
C THR A 280 -9.71 -0.04 -7.52
N LYS A 281 -10.92 -0.41 -7.96
CA LYS A 281 -11.48 0.07 -9.23
C LYS A 281 -11.64 1.59 -9.25
N LYS A 282 -12.03 2.22 -8.13
CA LYS A 282 -12.08 3.69 -8.03
C LYS A 282 -10.70 4.32 -8.20
N ILE A 283 -9.67 3.73 -7.59
CA ILE A 283 -8.28 4.18 -7.72
C ILE A 283 -7.80 4.03 -9.17
N PHE A 284 -8.00 2.86 -9.77
CA PHE A 284 -7.68 2.61 -11.18
C PHE A 284 -8.38 3.62 -12.11
N ASN A 285 -9.69 3.81 -11.96
CA ASN A 285 -10.45 4.78 -12.75
C ASN A 285 -9.90 6.20 -12.58
N LYS A 286 -9.55 6.59 -11.36
CA LYS A 286 -8.95 7.90 -11.08
C LYS A 286 -7.59 8.04 -11.78
N LEU A 287 -6.72 7.04 -11.69
CA LEU A 287 -5.41 7.04 -12.33
C LEU A 287 -5.52 7.10 -13.87
N ILE A 288 -6.52 6.46 -14.48
CA ILE A 288 -6.66 6.45 -15.94
C ILE A 288 -7.47 7.63 -16.51
N SER A 289 -8.30 8.32 -15.71
CA SER A 289 -9.19 9.38 -16.20
C SER A 289 -8.82 10.79 -15.73
N ASP A 290 -8.20 10.95 -14.56
CA ASP A 290 -7.84 12.26 -14.04
C ASP A 290 -6.76 12.90 -14.96
N PRO A 291 -7.01 14.09 -15.54
CA PRO A 291 -6.02 14.79 -16.37
C PRO A 291 -4.71 15.11 -15.64
N LYS A 292 -4.75 15.20 -14.30
CA LYS A 292 -3.57 15.43 -13.45
C LYS A 292 -2.89 14.13 -13.03
N SER A 293 -3.37 12.98 -13.50
CA SER A 293 -2.74 11.71 -13.19
C SER A 293 -1.33 11.63 -13.79
N PRO A 294 -0.35 11.15 -13.02
CA PRO A 294 0.96 10.84 -13.56
C PRO A 294 0.92 9.81 -14.68
N TRP A 295 -0.09 8.92 -14.73
CA TRP A 295 -0.27 8.00 -15.87
C TRP A 295 -0.65 8.71 -17.18
N LYS A 296 -1.11 9.97 -17.12
CA LYS A 296 -1.28 10.84 -18.29
C LYS A 296 -0.02 11.62 -18.65
N THR A 297 0.90 11.76 -17.71
CA THR A 297 2.12 12.57 -17.85
C THR A 297 3.31 11.72 -18.31
N PHE A 298 3.47 10.53 -17.74
CA PHE A 298 4.55 9.60 -18.05
C PHE A 298 4.00 8.47 -18.92
N SER A 299 4.64 8.23 -20.07
CA SER A 299 4.31 7.08 -20.92
C SER A 299 4.58 5.78 -20.17
N PHE A 300 3.76 4.75 -20.39
CA PHE A 300 4.05 3.40 -19.89
C PHE A 300 5.29 2.84 -20.58
N ALA A 301 5.40 3.03 -21.90
CA ALA A 301 6.50 2.52 -22.69
C ALA A 301 7.86 3.04 -22.20
N LYS A 302 8.86 2.15 -22.24
CA LYS A 302 10.26 2.51 -22.03
C LYS A 302 10.68 3.50 -23.11
N LYS A 303 11.32 4.60 -22.70
CA LYS A 303 11.99 5.48 -23.65
C LYS A 303 13.26 4.76 -24.11
N ALA A 304 13.40 4.59 -25.42
CA ALA A 304 14.61 4.10 -26.05
C ALA A 304 15.78 5.07 -25.85
#